data_AF-A0A9W8YT47-F1
#
_entry.id   AF-A0A9W8YT47-F1
#
_cell.length_a   1.000
_cell.length_b   1.000
_cell.length_c   1.000
_cell.angle_alpha   90.00
_cell.angle_beta   90.00
_cell.angle_gamma   90.00
#
_symmetry.space_group_name_H-M   'P 1'
#
loop_
_entity.id
_entity.type
_entity.pdbx_description
1 polymer ?
#
loop_
_entity_poly.entity_id
_entity_poly.type
_entity_poly.pdbx_seq_one_letter_code
_entity_poly.pdbx_strand_id
1 'polypeptide(L)'
;MGFNPIRGVKKFFHDLRNAPTSQYIVSCAADSQFPSQTKLDIPEKVHYLETSQKKKKSGGVLDKVVAAAGSRWALAFVFLLLIAWGVLGAVFGATDTWQVYLQDVSSLQSYTSATLLMRQQNTNTQGLLKRICNLLSRSQSNERMIRSLNKEQRDALRDSRAHIRSDITEALKMNEDIFDRISNKVAQAAGSLVALSIYTLAIITWVFLGIPAQFTDTWQLWVNTGTALEITVITMFLQNIRQQHDNHLQKTVTAIETIDKDIEMQLRRMTGDMTPNPTISSQPPVLSRWIKAIDIYGFIIGGSIGITISAVVLMLWISVGEDLEFDDNWWLIIGTYTGLIGFIDSFILKNVDHRETQMAEKHFKLLVEQDAKVFGLMGIECPLEQPEPKLNLQKRISKRIGHAVESTLASYMAVSSVGILLIIASAMQWSETGQLLCNTPTMIFEGFLLLTLLEAHNLADDKKRLIYDDILNRRLVLDKHLAAGGEDSDAFSLNEKDGMYVQTFQVNGVDVEMGRPL
;
A
#
# COMPACT_ATOMS: atom_id res chain seq x y z
N MET A 1 36.84 -13.24 -0.88
CA MET A 1 36.12 -12.02 -1.31
C MET A 1 36.37 -10.93 -0.27
N GLY A 2 37.19 -9.94 -0.59
CA GLY A 2 37.54 -8.86 0.34
C GLY A 2 36.39 -7.86 0.48
N PHE A 3 35.70 -7.89 1.62
CA PHE A 3 34.76 -6.85 1.99
C PHE A 3 35.59 -5.59 2.29
N ASN A 4 35.51 -4.56 1.44
CA ASN A 4 36.18 -3.28 1.69
C ASN A 4 35.17 -2.35 2.39
N PRO A 5 35.22 -2.23 3.73
CA PRO A 5 34.22 -1.47 4.49
C PRO A 5 34.17 0.00 4.08
N ILE A 6 35.30 0.58 3.65
CA ILE A 6 35.39 1.99 3.23
C ILE A 6 34.61 2.24 1.93
N ARG A 7 34.63 1.28 0.99
CA ARG A 7 33.84 1.35 -0.24
C ARG A 7 32.34 1.19 0.03
N GLY A 8 31.98 0.35 1.01
CA GLY A 8 30.61 0.21 1.49
C GLY A 8 30.07 1.48 2.13
N VAL A 9 30.86 2.12 3.00
CA VAL A 9 30.48 3.37 3.68
C VAL A 9 30.35 4.54 2.69
N LYS A 10 31.28 4.70 1.73
CA LYS A 10 31.15 5.74 0.69
C LYS A 10 29.92 5.54 -0.19
N LYS A 11 29.64 4.29 -0.60
CA LYS A 11 28.43 3.96 -1.37
C LYS A 11 27.18 4.26 -0.53
N PHE A 12 27.20 3.93 0.75
CA PHE A 12 26.10 4.22 1.67
C PHE A 12 25.80 5.72 1.77
N PHE A 13 26.79 6.57 2.05
CA PHE A 13 26.54 8.02 2.13
C PHE A 13 26.13 8.64 0.78
N HIS A 14 26.63 8.09 -0.32
CA HIS A 14 26.17 8.46 -1.66
C HIS A 14 24.70 8.09 -1.88
N ASP A 15 24.31 6.87 -1.55
CA ASP A 15 22.95 6.39 -1.67
C ASP A 15 22.02 7.16 -0.72
N LEU A 16 22.46 7.47 0.50
CA LEU A 16 21.72 8.28 1.47
C LEU A 16 21.46 9.71 0.95
N ARG A 17 22.47 10.34 0.36
CA ARG A 17 22.35 11.70 -0.21
C ARG A 17 21.37 11.75 -1.38
N ASN A 18 21.28 10.67 -2.15
CA ASN A 18 20.48 10.59 -3.37
C ASN A 18 19.13 9.88 -3.17
N ALA A 19 18.93 9.19 -2.03
CA ALA A 19 17.72 8.46 -1.68
C ALA A 19 16.44 9.31 -1.89
N PRO A 20 16.38 10.57 -1.42
CA PRO A 20 15.18 11.41 -1.56
C PRO A 20 14.72 11.61 -3.00
N THR A 21 15.65 11.75 -3.93
CA THR A 21 15.33 11.98 -5.35
C THR A 21 15.22 10.68 -6.13
N SER A 22 16.00 9.66 -5.77
CA SER A 22 16.06 8.39 -6.50
C SER A 22 14.75 7.61 -6.43
N GLN A 23 13.99 7.72 -5.34
CA GLN A 23 12.71 7.03 -5.18
C GLN A 23 11.63 7.48 -6.17
N TYR A 24 11.78 8.70 -6.70
CA TYR A 24 10.82 9.32 -7.61
C TYR A 24 11.26 9.29 -9.08
N ILE A 25 12.47 8.78 -9.37
CA ILE A 25 13.03 8.72 -10.72
C ILE A 25 12.87 7.30 -11.24
N VAL A 26 11.94 7.14 -12.18
CA VAL A 26 11.76 5.92 -12.95
C VAL A 26 11.95 6.29 -14.40
N SER A 27 12.95 5.69 -15.04
CA SER A 27 13.13 5.75 -16.49
C SER A 27 13.12 4.33 -17.01
N CYS A 28 12.07 3.94 -17.71
CA CYS A 28 11.94 2.60 -18.27
C CYS A 28 11.24 2.60 -19.62
N ALA A 29 11.72 1.73 -20.49
CA ALA A 29 11.02 1.28 -21.68
C ALA A 29 10.41 -0.09 -21.38
N ALA A 30 9.19 -0.32 -21.85
CA ALA A 30 8.58 -1.62 -21.80
C ALA A 30 9.32 -2.63 -22.68
N ASP A 31 9.50 -3.87 -22.21
CA ASP A 31 10.11 -4.94 -23.03
C ASP A 31 9.31 -5.15 -24.32
N SER A 32 9.96 -5.00 -25.46
CA SER A 32 9.32 -5.08 -26.78
C SER A 32 9.03 -6.53 -27.18
N GLN A 33 7.81 -6.77 -27.66
CA GLN A 33 7.35 -8.09 -28.08
C GLN A 33 7.56 -8.29 -29.59
N PHE A 34 8.78 -8.65 -30.01
CA PHE A 34 9.06 -8.89 -31.42
C PHE A 34 8.55 -10.27 -31.87
N PRO A 35 7.79 -10.39 -32.98
CA PRO A 35 7.48 -11.68 -33.55
C PRO A 35 8.77 -12.37 -34.03
N SER A 36 8.95 -13.65 -33.70
CA SER A 36 10.09 -14.45 -34.17
C SER A 36 10.10 -14.50 -35.70
N GLN A 37 11.23 -14.15 -36.32
CA GLN A 37 11.43 -14.30 -37.77
C GLN A 37 11.57 -15.78 -38.12
N THR A 38 10.48 -16.52 -38.26
CA THR A 38 10.46 -17.75 -39.06
C THR A 38 9.08 -17.96 -39.64
N LYS A 39 9.04 -18.31 -40.93
CA LYS A 39 7.87 -18.48 -41.81
C LYS A 39 6.69 -19.21 -41.16
N LEU A 40 5.49 -18.90 -41.67
CA LEU A 40 4.23 -19.61 -41.51
C LEU A 40 4.44 -21.12 -41.32
N ASP A 41 4.30 -21.57 -40.08
CA ASP A 41 3.57 -22.76 -39.70
C ASP A 41 3.15 -22.53 -38.24
N ILE A 42 1.84 -22.60 -38.01
CA ILE A 42 1.18 -22.27 -36.74
C ILE A 42 1.80 -23.11 -35.62
N PRO A 43 2.19 -22.51 -34.49
CA PRO A 43 2.18 -23.21 -33.21
C PRO A 43 0.98 -22.73 -32.39
N GLU A 44 0.10 -23.69 -32.15
CA GLU A 44 -0.87 -23.79 -31.07
C GLU A 44 -0.39 -23.07 -29.79
N LYS A 45 -1.26 -22.21 -29.22
CA LYS A 45 -1.15 -21.52 -27.92
C LYS A 45 0.27 -21.21 -27.45
N VAL A 46 0.64 -19.93 -27.57
CA VAL A 46 1.87 -19.30 -27.08
C VAL A 46 2.36 -19.91 -25.75
N HIS A 47 3.32 -20.83 -25.86
CA HIS A 47 4.15 -21.23 -24.74
C HIS A 47 5.24 -20.17 -24.54
N TYR A 48 5.32 -19.64 -23.32
CA TYR A 48 6.30 -18.64 -22.92
C TYR A 48 7.73 -19.12 -23.19
N LEU A 49 8.43 -18.48 -24.13
CA LEU A 49 9.89 -18.43 -24.06
C LEU A 49 10.24 -17.37 -23.01
N GLU A 50 10.63 -17.82 -21.82
CA GLU A 50 11.35 -17.03 -20.82
C GLU A 50 12.55 -16.38 -21.52
N THR A 51 12.37 -15.16 -22.05
CA THR A 51 13.49 -14.30 -22.40
C THR A 51 14.12 -13.87 -21.10
N SER A 52 15.41 -14.14 -21.01
CA SER A 52 16.28 -14.03 -19.85
C SER A 52 16.34 -12.60 -19.29
N GLN A 53 15.27 -12.12 -18.66
CA GLN A 53 15.43 -11.26 -17.51
C GLN A 53 15.92 -12.19 -16.41
N LYS A 54 17.14 -11.95 -15.90
CA LYS A 54 17.55 -12.49 -14.60
C LYS A 54 16.35 -12.32 -13.68
N LYS A 55 15.67 -13.43 -13.33
CA LYS A 55 14.72 -13.49 -12.23
C LYS A 55 15.44 -12.82 -11.08
N LYS A 56 15.13 -11.56 -10.80
CA LYS A 56 15.51 -10.94 -9.53
C LYS A 56 14.86 -11.88 -8.52
N LYS A 57 15.69 -12.63 -7.78
CA LYS A 57 15.23 -13.70 -6.87
C LYS A 57 13.98 -13.19 -6.16
N SER A 58 12.86 -13.84 -6.45
CA SER A 58 11.58 -13.59 -5.81
C SER A 58 11.78 -13.67 -4.29
N GLY A 59 11.45 -12.56 -3.62
CA GLY A 59 11.34 -12.40 -2.17
C GLY A 59 12.66 -12.43 -1.42
N GLY A 60 13.16 -11.25 -1.05
CA GLY A 60 14.12 -11.17 0.06
C GLY A 60 13.50 -11.77 1.33
N VAL A 61 14.33 -12.22 2.27
CA VAL A 61 13.85 -12.74 3.58
C VAL A 61 12.85 -11.79 4.22
N LEU A 62 13.08 -10.48 4.10
CA LEU A 62 12.20 -9.43 4.59
C LEU A 62 10.83 -9.41 3.93
N ASP A 63 10.72 -9.70 2.63
CA ASP A 63 9.42 -9.68 1.93
C ASP A 63 8.56 -10.88 2.36
N LYS A 64 9.20 -12.02 2.71
CA LYS A 64 8.52 -13.16 3.33
C LYS A 64 8.05 -12.84 4.74
N VAL A 65 8.82 -12.07 5.51
CA VAL A 65 8.44 -11.61 6.86
C VAL A 65 7.22 -10.69 6.77
N VAL A 66 7.21 -9.74 5.83
CA VAL A 66 6.04 -8.87 5.58
C VAL A 66 4.80 -9.71 5.25
N ALA A 67 4.93 -10.66 4.32
CA ALA A 67 3.82 -11.53 3.92
C ALA A 67 3.33 -12.43 5.08
N ALA A 68 4.24 -12.89 5.94
CA ALA A 68 3.89 -13.68 7.12
C ALA A 68 3.16 -12.83 8.18
N ALA A 69 3.62 -11.61 8.43
CA ALA A 69 3.00 -10.68 9.39
C ALA A 69 1.56 -10.32 8.99
N GLY A 70 1.30 -10.09 7.70
CA GLY A 70 -0.06 -9.83 7.19
C GLY A 70 -0.94 -11.09 7.01
N SER A 71 -0.48 -12.27 7.40
CA SER A 71 -1.24 -13.50 7.19
C SER A 71 -2.39 -13.67 8.19
N ARG A 72 -3.44 -14.39 7.78
CA ARG A 72 -4.58 -14.75 8.65
C ARG A 72 -4.12 -15.51 9.91
N TRP A 73 -3.03 -16.27 9.81
CA TRP A 73 -2.45 -17.04 10.90
C TRP A 73 -1.71 -16.17 11.91
N ALA A 74 -1.00 -15.13 11.45
CA ALA A 74 -0.38 -14.15 12.34
C ALA A 74 -1.43 -13.37 13.14
N LEU A 75 -2.53 -12.97 12.48
CA LEU A 75 -3.67 -12.36 13.17
C LEU A 75 -4.24 -13.31 14.24
N ALA A 76 -4.59 -14.54 13.88
CA ALA A 76 -5.14 -15.52 14.82
C ALA A 76 -4.19 -15.80 16.00
N PHE A 77 -2.88 -15.85 15.75
CA PHE A 77 -1.86 -16.04 16.77
C PHE A 77 -1.81 -14.88 17.77
N VAL A 78 -1.81 -13.63 17.30
CA VAL A 78 -1.83 -12.46 18.20
C VAL A 78 -3.11 -12.42 19.02
N PHE A 79 -4.27 -12.73 18.43
CA PHE A 79 -5.52 -12.85 19.20
C PHE A 79 -5.44 -13.92 20.29
N LEU A 80 -4.86 -15.08 19.99
CA LEU A 80 -4.65 -16.13 20.98
C LEU A 80 -3.75 -15.64 22.13
N LEU A 81 -2.68 -14.91 21.82
CA LEU A 81 -1.80 -14.34 22.84
C LEU A 81 -2.51 -13.29 23.71
N LEU A 82 -3.32 -12.41 23.11
CA LEU A 82 -4.10 -11.41 23.85
C LEU A 82 -5.14 -12.07 24.77
N ILE A 83 -5.82 -13.12 24.30
CA ILE A 83 -6.78 -13.88 25.11
C ILE A 83 -6.03 -14.59 26.25
N ALA A 84 -4.90 -15.24 25.97
CA ALA A 84 -4.08 -15.89 26.98
C ALA A 84 -3.61 -14.89 28.05
N TRP A 85 -3.13 -13.71 27.63
CA TRP A 85 -2.77 -12.63 28.55
C TRP A 85 -3.96 -12.18 29.40
N GLY A 86 -5.14 -11.96 28.80
CA GLY A 86 -6.32 -11.56 29.56
C GLY A 86 -6.75 -12.60 30.60
N VAL A 87 -6.73 -13.89 30.23
CA VAL A 87 -7.08 -15.00 31.14
C VAL A 87 -6.05 -15.14 32.27
N LEU A 88 -4.76 -15.07 31.95
CA LEU A 88 -3.69 -15.16 32.95
C LEU A 88 -3.75 -13.98 33.93
N GLY A 89 -3.99 -12.76 33.45
CA GLY A 89 -4.18 -11.59 34.32
C GLY A 89 -5.40 -11.73 35.23
N ALA A 90 -6.50 -12.30 34.74
CA ALA A 90 -7.68 -12.56 35.57
C ALA A 90 -7.45 -13.63 36.65
N VAL A 91 -6.61 -14.63 36.39
CA VAL A 91 -6.31 -15.73 37.32
C VAL A 91 -5.24 -15.34 38.35
N PHE A 92 -4.17 -14.69 37.91
CA PHE A 92 -2.99 -14.41 38.74
C PHE A 92 -2.93 -12.97 39.29
N GLY A 93 -3.84 -12.10 38.84
CA GLY A 93 -3.91 -10.69 39.22
C GLY A 93 -3.28 -9.77 38.17
N ALA A 94 -4.01 -8.72 37.78
CA ALA A 94 -3.55 -7.72 36.83
C ALA A 94 -2.76 -6.61 37.54
N THR A 95 -1.55 -6.94 38.01
CA THR A 95 -0.63 -5.98 38.64
C THR A 95 -0.16 -4.89 37.67
N ASP A 96 0.49 -3.86 38.17
CA ASP A 96 1.05 -2.80 37.32
C ASP A 96 2.14 -3.38 36.38
N THR A 97 3.05 -4.22 36.89
CA THR A 97 4.02 -4.93 36.04
C THR A 97 3.35 -5.83 34.98
N TRP A 98 2.21 -6.47 35.29
CA TRP A 98 1.45 -7.28 34.31
C TRP A 98 0.92 -6.45 33.13
N GLN A 99 0.49 -5.21 33.42
CA GLN A 99 0.02 -4.25 32.43
C GLN A 99 1.18 -3.74 31.56
N VAL A 100 2.33 -3.43 32.18
CA VAL A 100 3.55 -2.99 31.48
C VAL A 100 3.99 -4.02 30.45
N TYR A 101 3.90 -5.32 30.73
CA TYR A 101 4.24 -6.36 29.74
C TYR A 101 3.42 -6.27 28.46
N LEU A 102 2.11 -6.04 28.55
CA LEU A 102 1.29 -5.88 27.34
C LEU A 102 1.69 -4.61 26.59
N GLN A 103 1.93 -3.52 27.33
CA GLN A 103 2.30 -2.24 26.77
C GLN A 103 3.61 -2.33 25.96
N ASP A 104 4.65 -2.93 26.52
CA ASP A 104 5.96 -3.06 25.85
C ASP A 104 5.91 -4.00 24.64
N VAL A 105 5.17 -5.11 24.76
CA VAL A 105 4.98 -6.02 23.61
C VAL A 105 4.21 -5.31 22.50
N SER A 106 3.16 -4.57 22.85
CA SER A 106 2.36 -3.78 21.90
C SER A 106 3.19 -2.72 21.22
N SER A 107 4.00 -1.95 21.97
CA SER A 107 4.79 -0.86 21.40
C SER A 107 5.92 -1.39 20.50
N LEU A 108 6.57 -2.50 20.88
CA LEU A 108 7.54 -3.18 20.04
C LEU A 108 6.90 -3.74 18.75
N GLN A 109 5.70 -4.30 18.87
CA GLN A 109 4.92 -4.73 17.72
C GLN A 109 4.58 -3.55 16.82
N SER A 110 4.07 -2.45 17.35
CA SER A 110 3.69 -1.27 16.55
C SER A 110 4.90 -0.70 15.81
N TYR A 111 6.02 -0.55 16.52
CA TYR A 111 7.29 -0.08 15.94
C TYR A 111 7.79 -1.00 14.81
N THR A 112 7.73 -2.31 15.00
CA THR A 112 8.08 -3.29 13.96
C THR A 112 7.13 -3.15 12.76
N SER A 113 5.83 -3.01 13.03
CA SER A 113 4.81 -2.82 12.00
C SER A 113 5.02 -1.55 11.21
N ALA A 114 5.29 -0.41 11.84
CA ALA A 114 5.60 0.86 11.18
C ALA A 114 6.82 0.73 10.24
N THR A 115 7.87 0.06 10.71
CA THR A 115 9.07 -0.22 9.92
C THR A 115 8.75 -1.07 8.67
N LEU A 116 7.96 -2.13 8.83
CA LEU A 116 7.53 -2.98 7.72
C LEU A 116 6.61 -2.25 6.74
N LEU A 117 5.71 -1.41 7.24
CA LEU A 117 4.80 -0.60 6.42
C LEU A 117 5.57 0.42 5.58
N MET A 118 6.56 1.11 6.17
CA MET A 118 7.45 2.03 5.45
C MET A 118 8.21 1.30 4.33
N ARG A 119 8.72 0.10 4.62
CA ARG A 119 9.39 -0.74 3.61
C ARG A 119 8.47 -1.14 2.47
N GLN A 120 7.27 -1.64 2.80
CA GLN A 120 6.27 -2.06 1.84
C GLN A 120 5.87 -0.88 0.94
N GLN A 121 5.66 0.28 1.53
CA GLN A 121 5.33 1.51 0.82
C GLN A 121 6.44 1.93 -0.16
N ASN A 122 7.69 2.05 0.31
CA ASN A 122 8.83 2.40 -0.55
C ASN A 122 8.99 1.44 -1.74
N THR A 123 8.77 0.15 -1.50
CA THR A 123 8.87 -0.89 -2.54
C THR A 123 7.71 -0.82 -3.52
N ASN A 124 6.48 -0.64 -3.00
CA ASN A 124 5.26 -0.59 -3.78
C ASN A 124 5.21 0.65 -4.68
N THR A 125 5.67 1.82 -4.23
CA THR A 125 5.67 3.05 -5.03
C THR A 125 6.59 2.96 -6.24
N GLN A 126 7.82 2.48 -6.07
CA GLN A 126 8.73 2.27 -7.21
C GLN A 126 8.19 1.24 -8.19
N GLY A 127 7.63 0.14 -7.66
CA GLY A 127 6.99 -0.89 -8.48
C GLY A 127 5.81 -0.34 -9.27
N LEU A 128 4.96 0.47 -8.62
CA LEU A 128 3.79 1.13 -9.19
C LEU A 128 4.18 2.08 -10.32
N LEU A 129 5.09 3.03 -10.07
CA LEU A 129 5.54 3.97 -11.09
C LEU A 129 6.17 3.26 -12.29
N LYS A 130 6.99 2.22 -12.05
CA LYS A 130 7.55 1.40 -13.13
C LYS A 130 6.48 0.71 -13.97
N ARG A 131 5.43 0.17 -13.34
CA ARG A 131 4.31 -0.45 -14.06
C ARG A 131 3.56 0.57 -14.91
N ILE A 132 3.21 1.73 -14.36
CA ILE A 132 2.52 2.78 -15.11
C ILE A 132 3.38 3.28 -16.27
N CYS A 133 4.68 3.52 -16.06
CA CYS A 133 5.61 3.91 -17.13
C CYS A 133 5.73 2.84 -18.22
N ASN A 134 5.71 1.55 -17.87
CA ASN A 134 5.68 0.46 -18.84
C ASN A 134 4.38 0.45 -19.66
N LEU A 135 3.22 0.64 -19.03
CA LEU A 135 1.94 0.73 -19.73
C LEU A 135 1.89 1.95 -20.66
N LEU A 136 2.41 3.10 -20.20
CA LEU A 136 2.57 4.30 -21.02
C LEU A 136 3.49 4.06 -22.23
N SER A 137 4.64 3.42 -22.00
CA SER A 137 5.62 3.08 -23.03
C SER A 137 4.98 2.22 -24.14
N ARG A 138 4.23 1.17 -23.76
CA ARG A 138 3.50 0.34 -24.74
C ARG A 138 2.36 1.09 -25.40
N SER A 139 1.57 1.84 -24.66
CA SER A 139 0.44 2.60 -25.20
C SER A 139 0.91 3.66 -26.24
N GLN A 140 2.09 4.26 -26.07
CA GLN A 140 2.71 5.13 -27.09
C GLN A 140 3.16 4.37 -28.34
N SER A 141 3.74 3.17 -28.19
CA SER A 141 4.04 2.30 -29.34
C SER A 141 2.76 1.90 -30.07
N ASN A 142 1.71 1.55 -29.33
CA ASN A 142 0.41 1.16 -29.88
C ASN A 142 -0.21 2.32 -30.67
N GLU A 143 -0.20 3.56 -30.14
CA GLU A 143 -0.64 4.76 -30.85
C GLU A 143 0.08 4.91 -32.19
N ARG A 144 1.41 4.79 -32.19
CA ARG A 144 2.23 4.90 -33.41
C ARG A 144 1.93 3.79 -34.41
N MET A 145 1.82 2.54 -33.95
CA MET A 145 1.52 1.39 -34.82
C MET A 145 0.13 1.54 -35.45
N ILE A 146 -0.88 1.90 -34.67
CA ILE A 146 -2.24 2.12 -35.18
C ILE A 146 -2.28 3.28 -36.19
N ARG A 147 -1.50 4.35 -35.98
CA ARG A 147 -1.38 5.44 -36.97
C ARG A 147 -0.79 5.01 -38.31
N SER A 148 0.07 3.99 -38.31
CA SER A 148 0.66 3.47 -39.54
C SER A 148 -0.29 2.61 -40.37
N LEU A 149 -1.42 2.17 -39.78
CA LEU A 149 -2.42 1.36 -40.46
C LEU A 149 -3.25 2.17 -41.47
N ASN A 150 -3.56 1.51 -42.58
CA ASN A 150 -4.38 2.05 -43.65
C ASN A 150 -5.83 2.25 -43.15
N LYS A 151 -6.64 3.01 -43.90
CA LYS A 151 -8.04 3.26 -43.51
C LYS A 151 -8.85 1.96 -43.41
N GLU A 152 -8.70 1.07 -44.40
CA GLU A 152 -9.39 -0.24 -44.42
C GLU A 152 -9.04 -1.10 -43.21
N GLN A 153 -7.76 -1.18 -42.84
CA GLN A 153 -7.31 -1.92 -41.67
C GLN A 153 -7.89 -1.34 -40.38
N ARG A 154 -7.93 -0.01 -40.25
CA ARG A 154 -8.53 0.64 -39.06
C ARG A 154 -10.04 0.46 -38.99
N ASP A 155 -10.73 0.51 -40.13
CA ASP A 155 -12.16 0.23 -40.21
C ASP A 155 -12.45 -1.23 -39.80
N ALA A 156 -11.62 -2.19 -40.24
CA ALA A 156 -11.73 -3.60 -39.82
C ALA A 156 -11.54 -3.80 -38.30
N LEU A 157 -10.58 -3.09 -37.69
CA LEU A 157 -10.38 -3.10 -36.24
C LEU A 157 -11.59 -2.51 -35.49
N ARG A 158 -12.15 -1.40 -35.98
CA ARG A 158 -13.35 -0.78 -35.39
C ARG A 158 -14.53 -1.74 -35.42
N ASP A 159 -14.73 -2.42 -36.54
CA ASP A 159 -15.91 -3.25 -36.77
C ASP A 159 -15.76 -4.67 -36.21
N SER A 160 -14.57 -5.02 -35.68
CA SER A 160 -14.29 -6.27 -34.96
C SER A 160 -15.31 -6.55 -33.85
N ARG A 161 -15.80 -7.79 -33.82
CA ARG A 161 -16.73 -8.30 -32.81
C ARG A 161 -16.19 -9.51 -32.05
N ALA A 162 -14.87 -9.62 -31.87
CA ALA A 162 -14.32 -10.72 -31.07
C ALA A 162 -14.92 -10.72 -29.66
N HIS A 163 -14.87 -11.87 -28.97
CA HIS A 163 -15.36 -11.95 -27.59
C HIS A 163 -14.34 -11.35 -26.63
N ILE A 164 -14.84 -10.64 -25.60
CA ILE A 164 -14.02 -10.23 -24.47
C ILE A 164 -13.51 -11.50 -23.78
N ARG A 165 -12.23 -11.52 -23.41
CA ARG A 165 -11.56 -12.60 -22.68
C ARG A 165 -12.23 -12.86 -21.32
N SER A 166 -13.25 -13.72 -21.32
CA SER A 166 -14.02 -14.08 -20.14
C SER A 166 -13.19 -14.92 -19.17
N ASP A 167 -12.20 -15.67 -19.65
CA ASP A 167 -11.22 -16.43 -18.87
C ASP A 167 -10.46 -15.53 -17.88
N ILE A 168 -10.01 -14.36 -18.32
CA ILE A 168 -9.32 -13.39 -17.45
C ILE A 168 -10.31 -12.80 -16.44
N THR A 169 -11.50 -12.41 -16.90
CA THR A 169 -12.53 -11.82 -16.03
C THR A 169 -12.97 -12.82 -14.95
N GLU A 170 -13.12 -14.10 -15.29
CA GLU A 170 -13.45 -15.17 -14.37
C GLU A 170 -12.30 -15.51 -13.43
N ALA A 171 -11.05 -15.51 -13.90
CA ALA A 171 -9.88 -15.73 -13.05
C ALA A 171 -9.69 -14.61 -12.00
N LEU A 172 -10.21 -13.41 -12.28
CA LEU A 172 -10.20 -12.26 -11.36
C LEU A 172 -11.42 -12.23 -10.42
N LYS A 173 -12.51 -12.93 -10.74
CA LYS A 173 -13.65 -13.11 -9.82
C LYS A 173 -13.18 -13.90 -8.60
N MET A 174 -12.97 -13.20 -7.49
CA MET A 174 -12.66 -13.82 -6.21
C MET A 174 -13.95 -14.14 -5.46
N ASN A 175 -14.05 -15.37 -4.97
CA ASN A 175 -14.95 -15.69 -3.87
C ASN A 175 -14.29 -15.18 -2.58
N GLU A 176 -14.86 -14.16 -1.95
CA GLU A 176 -14.44 -13.76 -0.61
C GLU A 176 -14.68 -14.92 0.35
N ASP A 177 -13.64 -15.32 1.07
CA ASP A 177 -13.75 -16.28 2.16
C ASP A 177 -14.58 -15.66 3.31
N ILE A 178 -15.21 -16.49 4.14
CA ILE A 178 -15.98 -16.03 5.31
C ILE A 178 -15.08 -15.21 6.24
N PHE A 179 -13.83 -15.64 6.40
CA PHE A 179 -12.83 -14.91 7.18
C PHE A 179 -12.59 -13.50 6.62
N ASP A 180 -12.38 -13.39 5.31
CA ASP A 180 -12.15 -12.12 4.63
C ASP A 180 -13.33 -11.16 4.85
N ARG A 181 -14.55 -11.69 4.76
CA ARG A 181 -15.77 -10.93 5.01
C ARG A 181 -15.89 -10.44 6.45
N ILE A 182 -15.48 -11.26 7.44
CA ILE A 182 -15.46 -10.87 8.85
C ILE A 182 -14.40 -9.80 9.09
N SER A 183 -13.16 -10.00 8.62
CA SER A 183 -12.06 -9.06 8.77
C SER A 183 -12.40 -7.69 8.17
N ASN A 184 -12.99 -7.66 6.97
CA ASN A 184 -13.46 -6.43 6.33
C ASN A 184 -14.52 -5.72 7.16
N LYS A 185 -15.49 -6.46 7.74
CA LYS A 185 -16.50 -5.86 8.63
C LYS A 185 -15.89 -5.29 9.90
N VAL A 186 -14.93 -5.98 10.51
CA VAL A 186 -14.25 -5.48 11.72
C VAL A 186 -13.48 -4.21 11.42
N ALA A 187 -12.76 -4.16 10.30
CA ALA A 187 -12.05 -2.94 9.91
C ALA A 187 -12.97 -1.78 9.55
N GLN A 188 -14.10 -2.04 8.88
CA GLN A 188 -15.13 -1.02 8.65
C GLN A 188 -15.72 -0.50 9.97
N ALA A 189 -15.93 -1.38 10.95
CA ALA A 189 -16.40 -0.98 12.28
C ALA A 189 -15.35 -0.17 13.04
N ALA A 190 -14.07 -0.58 13.00
CA ALA A 190 -12.97 0.13 13.65
C ALA A 190 -12.68 1.49 13.00
N GLY A 191 -12.77 1.61 11.67
CA GLY A 191 -12.64 2.88 10.96
C GLY A 191 -13.89 3.77 11.04
N SER A 192 -14.95 3.30 11.71
CA SER A 192 -16.21 4.03 11.79
C SER A 192 -16.12 5.31 12.60
N LEU A 193 -16.94 6.31 12.24
CA LEU A 193 -17.07 7.53 13.04
C LEU A 193 -17.56 7.22 14.46
N VAL A 194 -18.32 6.14 14.63
CA VAL A 194 -18.79 5.67 15.94
C VAL A 194 -17.61 5.19 16.79
N ALA A 195 -16.74 4.34 16.24
CA ALA A 195 -15.53 3.89 16.94
C ALA A 195 -14.63 5.07 17.32
N LEU A 196 -14.40 6.01 16.40
CA LEU A 196 -13.65 7.23 16.68
C LEU A 196 -14.29 8.09 17.78
N SER A 197 -15.62 8.19 17.79
CA SER A 197 -16.37 8.93 18.82
C SER A 197 -16.25 8.26 20.19
N ILE A 198 -16.37 6.92 20.23
CA ILE A 198 -16.20 6.14 21.46
C ILE A 198 -14.79 6.32 22.01
N TYR A 199 -13.78 6.20 21.15
CA TYR A 199 -12.38 6.42 21.53
C TYR A 199 -12.18 7.82 22.11
N THR A 200 -12.61 8.85 21.40
CA THR A 200 -12.46 10.25 21.83
C THR A 200 -13.18 10.52 23.15
N LEU A 201 -14.40 10.00 23.31
CA LEU A 201 -15.16 10.12 24.55
C LEU A 201 -14.48 9.38 25.70
N ALA A 202 -13.93 8.19 25.47
CA ALA A 202 -13.20 7.43 26.49
C ALA A 202 -11.96 8.20 26.99
N ILE A 203 -11.17 8.79 26.07
CA ILE A 203 -10.02 9.61 26.44
C ILE A 203 -10.45 10.88 27.19
N ILE A 204 -11.51 11.56 26.74
CA ILE A 204 -12.05 12.74 27.43
C ILE A 204 -12.50 12.37 28.85
N THR A 205 -13.24 11.27 29.00
CA THR A 205 -13.67 10.76 30.30
C THR A 205 -12.48 10.43 31.18
N TRP A 206 -11.45 9.77 30.65
CA TRP A 206 -10.21 9.49 31.37
C TRP A 206 -9.49 10.77 31.82
N VAL A 207 -9.40 11.81 30.97
CA VAL A 207 -8.79 13.10 31.36
C VAL A 207 -9.56 13.74 32.52
N PHE A 208 -10.89 13.81 32.44
CA PHE A 208 -11.70 14.45 33.49
C PHE A 208 -11.69 13.67 34.80
N LEU A 209 -11.74 12.33 34.75
CA LEU A 209 -11.64 11.48 35.94
C LEU A 209 -10.21 11.45 36.52
N GLY A 210 -9.20 11.80 35.72
CA GLY A 210 -7.82 11.92 36.16
C GLY A 210 -7.55 13.11 37.09
N ILE A 211 -8.33 14.19 36.98
CA ILE A 211 -8.19 15.39 37.82
C ILE A 211 -8.34 15.05 39.31
N PRO A 212 -9.45 14.42 39.78
CA PRO A 212 -9.56 14.00 41.18
C PRO A 212 -8.56 12.89 41.54
N ALA A 213 -8.15 12.06 40.58
CA ALA A 213 -7.18 10.97 40.77
C ALA A 213 -5.70 11.44 40.71
N GLN A 214 -5.45 12.73 40.54
CA GLN A 214 -4.11 13.36 40.47
C GLN A 214 -3.16 12.76 39.41
N PHE A 215 -3.68 12.06 38.40
CA PHE A 215 -2.89 11.40 37.36
C PHE A 215 -1.73 10.54 37.89
N THR A 216 -1.99 9.73 38.93
CA THR A 216 -1.02 8.74 39.45
C THR A 216 -0.46 7.83 38.36
N ASP A 217 0.70 7.21 38.61
CA ASP A 217 1.34 6.34 37.62
C ASP A 217 0.43 5.17 37.23
N THR A 218 -0.27 4.54 38.19
CA THR A 218 -1.31 3.52 37.92
C THR A 218 -2.47 4.06 37.08
N TRP A 219 -2.90 5.31 37.30
CA TRP A 219 -3.97 5.93 36.49
C TRP A 219 -3.56 6.11 35.02
N GLN A 220 -2.29 6.45 34.77
CA GLN A 220 -1.72 6.53 33.42
C GLN A 220 -1.56 5.14 32.80
N LEU A 221 -1.19 4.14 33.60
CA LEU A 221 -1.02 2.77 33.13
C LEU A 221 -2.33 2.16 32.60
N TRP A 222 -3.49 2.48 33.19
CA TRP A 222 -4.79 2.01 32.70
C TRP A 222 -5.09 2.46 31.27
N VAL A 223 -4.86 3.75 30.96
CA VAL A 223 -5.08 4.24 29.59
C VAL A 223 -4.05 3.66 28.64
N ASN A 224 -2.79 3.52 29.07
CA ASN A 224 -1.73 2.95 28.26
C ASN A 224 -2.00 1.49 27.90
N THR A 225 -2.49 0.69 28.84
CA THR A 225 -2.87 -0.70 28.59
C THR A 225 -4.05 -0.78 27.62
N GLY A 226 -5.03 0.11 27.76
CA GLY A 226 -6.19 0.19 26.86
C GLY A 226 -5.79 0.57 25.44
N THR A 227 -4.94 1.59 25.27
CA THR A 227 -4.43 2.02 23.95
C THR A 227 -3.47 1.00 23.35
N ALA A 228 -2.64 0.32 24.16
CA ALA A 228 -1.79 -0.78 23.70
C ALA A 228 -2.63 -1.89 23.03
N LEU A 229 -3.70 -2.32 23.71
CA LEU A 229 -4.60 -3.35 23.18
C LEU A 229 -5.25 -2.90 21.87
N GLU A 230 -5.74 -1.67 21.84
CA GLU A 230 -6.35 -1.07 20.64
C GLU A 230 -5.36 -0.98 19.47
N ILE A 231 -4.19 -0.37 19.67
CA ILE A 231 -3.13 -0.26 18.65
C ILE A 231 -2.75 -1.64 18.12
N THR A 232 -2.55 -2.62 19.00
CA THR A 232 -2.19 -3.98 18.62
C THR A 232 -3.25 -4.60 17.71
N VAL A 233 -4.51 -4.57 18.15
CA VAL A 233 -5.61 -5.19 17.40
C VAL A 233 -5.80 -4.50 16.04
N ILE A 234 -5.86 -3.17 16.01
CA ILE A 234 -6.10 -2.43 14.78
C ILE A 234 -4.94 -2.58 13.80
N THR A 235 -3.69 -2.57 14.28
CA THR A 235 -2.52 -2.74 13.42
C THR A 235 -2.49 -4.11 12.75
N MET A 236 -2.84 -5.18 13.49
CA MET A 236 -2.90 -6.53 12.91
C MET A 236 -4.00 -6.66 11.85
N PHE A 237 -5.18 -6.07 12.07
CA PHE A 237 -6.22 -6.01 11.04
C PHE A 237 -5.77 -5.21 9.82
N LEU A 238 -5.16 -4.04 10.03
CA LEU A 238 -4.66 -3.19 8.96
C LEU A 238 -3.64 -3.93 8.10
N GLN A 239 -2.70 -4.66 8.72
CA GLN A 239 -1.71 -5.47 8.00
C GLN A 239 -2.35 -6.60 7.21
N ASN A 240 -3.33 -7.29 7.81
CA ASN A 240 -4.02 -8.38 7.14
C ASN A 240 -4.78 -7.91 5.89
N ILE A 241 -5.53 -6.81 6.02
CA ILE A 241 -6.29 -6.21 4.91
C ILE A 241 -5.34 -5.70 3.84
N ARG A 242 -4.27 -4.98 4.21
CA ARG A 242 -3.25 -4.52 3.26
C ARG A 242 -2.67 -5.68 2.45
N GLN A 243 -2.29 -6.77 3.11
CA GLN A 243 -1.73 -7.92 2.42
C GLN A 243 -2.73 -8.57 1.47
N GLN A 244 -4.01 -8.65 1.86
CA GLN A 244 -5.07 -9.17 1.00
C GLN A 244 -5.31 -8.26 -0.21
N HIS A 245 -5.36 -6.95 0.00
CA HIS A 245 -5.53 -5.95 -1.04
C HIS A 245 -4.37 -5.95 -2.04
N ASP A 246 -3.12 -5.99 -1.57
CA ASP A 246 -1.93 -6.06 -2.42
C ASP A 246 -1.94 -7.35 -3.27
N ASN A 247 -2.35 -8.49 -2.70
CA ASN A 247 -2.49 -9.74 -3.43
C ASN A 247 -3.52 -9.66 -4.56
N HIS A 248 -4.68 -9.04 -4.29
CA HIS A 248 -5.72 -8.84 -5.30
C HIS A 248 -5.23 -7.92 -6.41
N LEU A 249 -4.70 -6.76 -6.04
CA LEU A 249 -4.16 -5.78 -6.98
C LEU A 249 -3.07 -6.38 -7.86
N GLN A 250 -2.20 -7.23 -7.29
CA GLN A 250 -1.15 -7.90 -8.05
C GLN A 250 -1.70 -8.79 -9.16
N LYS A 251 -2.81 -9.52 -8.93
CA LYS A 251 -3.46 -10.35 -9.96
C LYS A 251 -4.01 -9.48 -11.09
N THR A 252 -4.73 -8.41 -10.76
CA THR A 252 -5.29 -7.47 -11.73
C THR A 252 -4.20 -6.84 -12.58
N VAL A 253 -3.10 -6.40 -11.96
CA VAL A 253 -1.96 -5.84 -12.71
C VAL A 253 -1.32 -6.88 -13.64
N THR A 254 -1.12 -8.11 -13.19
CA THR A 254 -0.54 -9.16 -14.06
C THR A 254 -1.47 -9.47 -15.24
N ALA A 255 -2.78 -9.43 -15.07
CA ALA A 255 -3.74 -9.54 -16.16
C ALA A 255 -3.60 -8.38 -17.17
N ILE A 256 -3.56 -7.13 -16.68
CA ILE A 256 -3.34 -5.94 -17.51
C ILE A 256 -2.03 -6.07 -18.31
N GLU A 257 -0.92 -6.40 -17.65
CA GLU A 257 0.39 -6.55 -18.30
C GLU A 257 0.40 -7.67 -19.35
N THR A 258 -0.40 -8.71 -19.17
CA THR A 258 -0.52 -9.82 -20.14
C THR A 258 -1.27 -9.34 -21.38
N ILE A 259 -2.44 -8.72 -21.20
CA ILE A 259 -3.25 -8.19 -22.31
C ILE A 259 -2.46 -7.11 -23.08
N ASP A 260 -1.78 -6.22 -22.38
CA ASP A 260 -1.01 -5.12 -23.00
C ASP A 260 0.15 -5.64 -23.88
N LYS A 261 0.77 -6.77 -23.50
CA LYS A 261 1.78 -7.47 -24.33
C LYS A 261 1.15 -8.14 -25.55
N ASP A 262 0.00 -8.77 -25.38
CA ASP A 262 -0.72 -9.43 -26.48
C ASP A 262 -1.16 -8.40 -27.53
N ILE A 263 -1.70 -7.25 -27.08
CA ILE A 263 -2.02 -6.09 -27.91
C ILE A 263 -0.80 -5.60 -28.69
N GLU A 264 0.33 -5.37 -28.00
CA GLU A 264 1.57 -4.92 -28.63
C GLU A 264 2.03 -5.91 -29.71
N MET A 265 2.02 -7.20 -29.40
CA MET A 265 2.44 -8.26 -30.31
C MET A 265 1.54 -8.35 -31.55
N GLN A 266 0.22 -8.26 -31.38
CA GLN A 266 -0.74 -8.27 -32.50
C GLN A 266 -0.50 -7.05 -33.42
N LEU A 267 -0.35 -5.86 -32.86
CA LEU A 267 -0.09 -4.64 -33.64
C LEU A 267 1.25 -4.71 -34.38
N ARG A 268 2.30 -5.26 -33.77
CA ARG A 268 3.59 -5.46 -34.45
C ARG A 268 3.49 -6.47 -35.60
N ARG A 269 2.68 -7.52 -35.46
CA ARG A 269 2.42 -8.47 -36.57
C ARG A 269 1.68 -7.80 -37.72
N MET A 270 0.68 -6.96 -37.45
CA MET A 270 -0.09 -6.26 -38.48
C MET A 270 0.72 -5.17 -39.20
N THR A 271 1.58 -4.46 -38.48
CA THR A 271 2.33 -3.30 -39.01
C THR A 271 3.74 -3.64 -39.49
N GLY A 272 4.30 -4.76 -39.04
CA GLY A 272 5.72 -5.08 -39.21
C GLY A 272 6.66 -4.20 -38.38
N ASP A 273 6.15 -3.45 -37.39
CA ASP A 273 6.96 -2.53 -36.60
C ASP A 273 7.97 -3.25 -35.71
N MET A 274 9.25 -3.09 -36.03
CA MET A 274 10.39 -3.65 -35.28
C MET A 274 11.11 -2.61 -34.43
N THR A 275 10.56 -1.39 -34.30
CA THR A 275 11.20 -0.36 -33.49
C THR A 275 10.91 -0.60 -31.99
N PRO A 276 11.92 -0.47 -31.11
CA PRO A 276 11.74 -0.68 -29.67
C PRO A 276 10.76 0.33 -29.04
N ASN A 277 10.16 -0.07 -27.92
CA ASN A 277 9.25 0.81 -27.16
C ASN A 277 10.00 2.03 -26.61
N PRO A 278 9.36 3.22 -26.59
CA PRO A 278 10.00 4.44 -26.11
C PRO A 278 10.27 4.38 -24.61
N THR A 279 11.34 5.04 -24.17
CA THR A 279 11.62 5.19 -22.74
C THR A 279 10.75 6.30 -22.15
N ILE A 280 9.99 5.98 -21.11
CA ILE A 280 9.21 6.96 -20.34
C ILE A 280 9.97 7.26 -19.05
N SER A 281 10.20 8.54 -18.78
CA SER A 281 10.83 9.00 -17.54
C SER A 281 9.84 9.79 -16.71
N SER A 282 9.69 9.42 -15.44
CA SER A 282 9.13 10.33 -14.43
C SER A 282 10.13 11.44 -14.15
N GLN A 283 9.64 12.66 -13.94
CA GLN A 283 10.45 13.76 -13.42
C GLN A 283 10.16 13.92 -11.92
N PRO A 284 11.20 13.88 -11.06
CA PRO A 284 10.99 14.03 -9.63
C PRO A 284 10.65 15.48 -9.29
N PRO A 285 9.84 15.72 -8.25
CA PRO A 285 9.54 17.07 -7.76
C PRO A 285 10.79 17.71 -7.15
N VAL A 286 10.84 19.04 -7.18
CA VAL A 286 11.89 19.79 -6.47
C VAL A 286 11.60 19.72 -4.97
N LEU A 287 12.51 19.10 -4.22
CA LEU A 287 12.35 18.85 -2.79
C LEU A 287 13.00 19.95 -1.94
N SER A 288 12.28 20.43 -0.91
CA SER A 288 12.85 21.30 0.12
C SER A 288 13.87 20.54 0.99
N ARG A 289 14.70 21.27 1.74
CA ARG A 289 15.71 20.65 2.64
C ARG A 289 15.06 19.73 3.68
N TRP A 290 13.93 20.13 4.24
CA TRP A 290 13.21 19.34 5.23
C TRP A 290 12.58 18.09 4.65
N ILE A 291 11.96 18.20 3.47
CA ILE A 291 11.41 17.05 2.76
C ILE A 291 12.52 16.03 2.45
N LYS A 292 13.72 16.48 2.05
CA LYS A 292 14.86 15.58 1.89
C LYS A 292 15.25 14.86 3.18
N ALA A 293 15.16 15.53 4.33
CA ALA A 293 15.44 14.91 5.62
C ALA A 293 14.39 13.84 5.98
N ILE A 294 13.10 14.12 5.75
CA ILE A 294 12.01 13.15 5.91
C ILE A 294 12.28 11.90 5.05
N ASP A 295 12.69 12.08 3.79
CA ASP A 295 12.92 10.97 2.87
C ASP A 295 14.15 10.14 3.28
N ILE A 296 15.22 10.80 3.74
CA ILE A 296 16.39 10.09 4.30
C ILE A 296 15.99 9.27 5.52
N TYR A 297 15.18 9.86 6.40
CA TYR A 297 14.68 9.17 7.59
C TYR A 297 13.83 7.94 7.19
N GLY A 298 12.85 8.10 6.29
CA GLY A 298 12.03 6.99 5.80
C GLY A 298 12.85 5.89 5.11
N PHE A 299 13.92 6.26 4.40
CA PHE A 299 14.86 5.29 3.82
C PHE A 299 15.65 4.51 4.87
N ILE A 300 16.07 5.18 5.95
CA ILE A 300 16.77 4.52 7.07
C ILE A 300 15.82 3.55 7.77
N ILE A 301 14.65 4.04 8.20
CA ILE A 301 13.67 3.27 8.96
C ILE A 301 13.14 2.09 8.14
N GLY A 302 12.65 2.31 6.91
CA GLY A 302 12.16 1.24 6.03
C GLY A 302 13.25 0.36 5.40
N GLY A 303 14.52 0.67 5.66
CA GLY A 303 15.67 -0.07 5.14
C GLY A 303 16.13 -1.22 6.06
N SER A 304 17.15 -1.96 5.62
CA SER A 304 17.82 -2.94 6.48
C SER A 304 18.55 -2.30 7.66
N ILE A 305 18.83 -0.99 7.58
CA ILE A 305 19.50 -0.21 8.61
C ILE A 305 18.56 0.00 9.80
N GLY A 306 17.30 0.41 9.56
CA GLY A 306 16.29 0.52 10.60
C GLY A 306 16.19 -0.77 11.40
N ILE A 307 16.01 -1.90 10.71
CA ILE A 307 15.96 -3.24 11.34
C ILE A 307 17.24 -3.54 12.15
N THR A 308 18.41 -3.18 11.64
CA THR A 308 19.68 -3.37 12.36
C THR A 308 19.75 -2.51 13.61
N ILE A 309 19.32 -1.24 13.52
CA ILE A 309 19.23 -0.32 14.66
C ILE A 309 18.26 -0.89 15.70
N SER A 310 17.08 -1.34 15.28
CA SER A 310 16.09 -1.97 16.16
C SER A 310 16.65 -3.19 16.88
N ALA A 311 17.35 -4.07 16.16
CA ALA A 311 17.99 -5.24 16.76
C ALA A 311 19.08 -4.86 17.75
N VAL A 312 19.88 -3.84 17.45
CA VAL A 312 20.92 -3.33 18.36
C VAL A 312 20.30 -2.72 19.61
N VAL A 313 19.25 -1.90 19.47
CA VAL A 313 18.54 -1.31 20.61
C VAL A 313 17.95 -2.41 21.49
N LEU A 314 17.33 -3.43 20.91
CA LEU A 314 16.78 -4.56 21.66
C LEU A 314 17.87 -5.36 22.38
N MET A 315 19.00 -5.64 21.72
CA MET A 315 20.14 -6.33 22.34
C MET A 315 20.73 -5.52 23.50
N LEU A 316 20.86 -4.19 23.33
CA LEU A 316 21.32 -3.31 24.39
C LEU A 316 20.33 -3.26 25.56
N TRP A 317 19.03 -3.21 25.27
CA TRP A 317 17.99 -3.22 26.31
C TRP A 317 17.99 -4.53 27.11
N ILE A 318 18.20 -5.68 26.47
CA ILE A 318 18.35 -6.95 27.18
C ILE A 318 19.65 -6.96 28.02
N SER A 319 20.76 -6.51 27.43
CA SER A 319 22.09 -6.60 28.06
C SER A 319 22.21 -5.68 29.28
N VAL A 320 21.70 -4.45 29.19
CA VAL A 320 21.74 -3.48 30.29
C VAL A 320 20.66 -3.78 31.34
N GLY A 321 19.58 -4.48 30.98
CA GLY A 321 18.54 -4.86 31.92
C GLY A 321 19.01 -5.79 33.03
N GLU A 322 20.00 -6.65 32.75
CA GLU A 322 20.60 -7.51 33.77
C GLU A 322 21.29 -6.68 34.87
N ASP A 323 22.01 -5.63 34.48
CA ASP A 323 22.70 -4.72 35.42
C ASP A 323 21.72 -3.84 36.22
N LEU A 324 20.51 -3.61 35.70
CA LEU A 324 19.46 -2.79 36.31
C LEU A 324 18.33 -3.62 36.95
N GLU A 325 18.53 -4.92 37.12
CA GLU A 325 17.61 -5.87 37.75
C GLU A 325 16.21 -5.94 37.11
N PHE A 326 16.03 -5.40 35.90
CA PHE A 326 14.74 -5.31 35.22
C PHE A 326 13.64 -4.69 36.10
N ASP A 327 13.93 -3.56 36.75
CA ASP A 327 12.92 -2.80 37.52
C ASP A 327 11.81 -2.21 36.63
N ASP A 328 10.72 -1.73 37.25
CA ASP A 328 9.56 -1.20 36.52
C ASP A 328 9.96 -0.01 35.61
N ASN A 329 10.91 0.81 36.06
CA ASN A 329 11.44 1.94 35.30
C ASN A 329 12.24 1.49 34.06
N TRP A 330 12.97 0.37 34.13
CA TRP A 330 13.69 -0.23 33.01
C TRP A 330 12.76 -0.92 32.00
N TRP A 331 11.70 -1.59 32.47
CA TRP A 331 10.69 -2.13 31.57
C TRP A 331 10.05 -1.00 30.75
N LEU A 332 9.67 0.10 31.42
CA LEU A 332 9.01 1.23 30.77
C LEU A 332 9.85 1.94 29.68
N ILE A 333 11.18 1.81 29.72
CA ILE A 333 12.07 2.57 28.82
C ILE A 333 11.94 2.14 27.36
N ILE A 334 11.70 0.85 27.11
CA ILE A 334 11.54 0.34 25.75
C ILE A 334 10.21 0.82 25.16
N GLY A 335 9.15 0.79 25.95
CA GLY A 335 7.85 1.39 25.63
C GLY A 335 7.97 2.87 25.29
N THR A 336 8.68 3.63 26.13
CA THR A 336 8.90 5.07 25.93
C THR A 336 9.67 5.37 24.64
N TYR A 337 10.76 4.65 24.39
CA TYR A 337 11.53 4.80 23.16
C TYR A 337 10.69 4.49 21.91
N THR A 338 10.03 3.33 21.91
CA THR A 338 9.23 2.87 20.76
C THR A 338 8.02 3.76 20.51
N GLY A 339 7.34 4.26 21.56
CA GLY A 339 6.21 5.19 21.44
C GLY A 339 6.63 6.55 20.86
N LEU A 340 7.75 7.13 21.31
CA LEU A 340 8.24 8.41 20.77
C LEU A 340 8.64 8.31 19.29
N ILE A 341 9.29 7.21 18.91
CA ILE A 341 9.66 6.95 17.51
C ILE A 341 8.42 6.64 16.67
N GLY A 342 7.51 5.78 17.14
CA GLY A 342 6.26 5.43 16.46
C GLY A 342 5.36 6.64 16.21
N PHE A 343 5.32 7.58 17.15
CA PHE A 343 4.64 8.85 16.98
C PHE A 343 5.23 9.65 15.80
N ILE A 344 6.55 9.80 15.72
CA ILE A 344 7.20 10.49 14.59
C ILE A 344 6.97 9.74 13.27
N ASP A 345 7.14 8.41 13.29
CA ASP A 345 6.96 7.53 12.13
C ASP A 345 5.57 7.70 11.52
N SER A 346 4.53 7.82 12.35
CA SER A 346 3.14 8.01 11.90
C SER A 346 2.97 9.24 11.00
N PHE A 347 3.58 10.38 11.34
CA PHE A 347 3.51 11.60 10.52
C PHE A 347 4.43 11.54 9.30
N ILE A 348 5.64 10.98 9.46
CA ILE A 348 6.59 10.86 8.36
C ILE A 348 6.05 9.93 7.27
N LEU A 349 5.55 8.75 7.66
CA LEU A 349 4.95 7.78 6.75
C LEU A 349 3.82 8.42 5.94
N LYS A 350 2.96 9.20 6.60
CA LYS A 350 1.84 9.88 5.93
C LYS A 350 2.26 11.01 5.01
N ASN A 351 3.28 11.79 5.39
CA ASN A 351 3.82 12.81 4.50
C ASN A 351 4.42 12.18 3.23
N VAL A 352 5.13 11.06 3.37
CA VAL A 352 5.67 10.30 2.23
C VAL A 352 4.52 9.77 1.36
N ASP A 353 3.55 9.08 1.95
CA ASP A 353 2.38 8.46 1.30
C ASP A 353 1.59 9.45 0.43
N HIS A 354 1.35 10.65 0.97
CA HIS A 354 0.67 11.71 0.25
C HIS A 354 1.38 12.11 -1.04
N ARG A 355 2.70 12.33 -0.98
CA ARG A 355 3.48 12.80 -2.14
C ARG A 355 3.63 11.70 -3.19
N GLU A 356 3.78 10.46 -2.75
CA GLU A 356 3.81 9.29 -3.64
C GLU A 356 2.48 9.10 -4.36
N THR A 357 1.36 9.20 -3.63
CA THR A 357 0.02 9.12 -4.22
C THR A 357 -0.21 10.21 -5.25
N GLN A 358 0.16 11.47 -4.96
CA GLN A 358 0.06 12.56 -5.94
C GLN A 358 0.89 12.30 -7.20
N MET A 359 2.07 11.67 -7.06
CA MET A 359 2.91 11.34 -8.19
C MET A 359 2.30 10.24 -9.06
N ALA A 360 1.79 9.18 -8.42
CA ALA A 360 1.09 8.11 -9.12
C ALA A 360 -0.13 8.64 -9.87
N GLU A 361 -0.93 9.50 -9.23
CA GLU A 361 -2.15 10.08 -9.83
C GLU A 361 -1.83 10.91 -11.09
N LYS A 362 -0.71 11.64 -11.12
CA LYS A 362 -0.24 12.33 -12.35
C LYS A 362 0.05 11.34 -13.49
N HIS A 363 0.71 10.22 -13.20
CA HIS A 363 1.05 9.23 -14.23
C HIS A 363 -0.19 8.44 -14.68
N PHE A 364 -1.14 8.17 -13.78
CA PHE A 364 -2.43 7.60 -14.16
C PHE A 364 -3.21 8.50 -15.12
N LYS A 365 -3.25 9.82 -14.87
CA LYS A 365 -3.87 10.78 -15.80
C LYS A 365 -3.20 10.77 -17.17
N LEU A 366 -1.87 10.74 -17.22
CA LEU A 366 -1.13 10.61 -18.48
C LEU A 366 -1.50 9.31 -19.22
N LEU A 367 -1.67 8.20 -18.49
CA LEU A 367 -2.08 6.92 -19.08
C LEU A 367 -3.49 7.00 -19.64
N VAL A 368 -4.42 7.63 -18.93
CA VAL A 368 -5.80 7.84 -19.39
C VAL A 368 -5.85 8.67 -20.67
N GLU A 369 -5.13 9.79 -20.70
CA GLU A 369 -5.02 10.66 -21.88
C GLU A 369 -4.38 9.90 -23.06
N GLN A 370 -3.39 9.07 -22.79
CA GLN A 370 -2.71 8.28 -23.81
C GLN A 370 -3.62 7.20 -24.39
N ASP A 371 -4.36 6.48 -23.54
CA ASP A 371 -5.33 5.48 -23.97
C ASP A 371 -6.44 6.13 -24.81
N ALA A 372 -6.97 7.29 -24.39
CA ALA A 372 -7.99 8.01 -25.15
C ALA A 372 -7.55 8.33 -26.60
N LYS A 373 -6.27 8.62 -26.83
CA LYS A 373 -5.74 8.80 -28.21
C LYS A 373 -5.79 7.51 -29.01
N VAL A 374 -5.41 6.38 -28.41
CA VAL A 374 -5.44 5.06 -29.05
C VAL A 374 -6.86 4.71 -29.48
N PHE A 375 -7.84 4.85 -28.56
CA PHE A 375 -9.26 4.65 -28.86
C PHE A 375 -9.76 5.58 -29.97
N GLY A 376 -9.41 6.87 -29.90
CA GLY A 376 -9.78 7.86 -30.90
C GLY A 376 -9.24 7.55 -32.31
N LEU A 377 -8.03 6.99 -32.42
CA LEU A 377 -7.45 6.58 -33.71
C LEU A 377 -8.16 5.39 -34.36
N MET A 378 -8.74 4.51 -33.54
CA MET A 378 -9.56 3.38 -33.99
C MET A 378 -11.02 3.77 -34.21
N GLY A 379 -11.44 4.97 -33.79
CA GLY A 379 -12.83 5.42 -33.89
C GLY A 379 -13.79 4.64 -32.97
N ILE A 380 -13.29 4.17 -31.82
CA ILE A 380 -14.06 3.45 -30.80
C ILE A 380 -14.22 4.36 -29.59
N GLU A 381 -15.37 4.28 -28.91
CA GLU A 381 -15.61 5.01 -27.67
C GLU A 381 -14.70 4.50 -26.55
N CYS A 382 -13.97 5.40 -25.90
CA CYS A 382 -13.18 5.06 -24.73
C CYS A 382 -14.13 4.82 -23.55
N PRO A 383 -14.06 3.65 -22.88
CA PRO A 383 -14.85 3.39 -21.68
C PRO A 383 -14.73 4.53 -20.66
N LEU A 384 -15.89 5.00 -20.16
CA LEU A 384 -15.96 6.05 -19.15
C LEU A 384 -15.37 5.55 -17.83
N GLU A 385 -14.63 6.44 -17.17
CA GLU A 385 -14.19 6.20 -15.79
C GLU A 385 -15.40 6.09 -14.87
N GLN A 386 -15.34 5.16 -13.92
CA GLN A 386 -16.41 5.00 -12.96
C GLN A 386 -16.48 6.24 -12.04
N PRO A 387 -17.68 6.79 -11.79
CA PRO A 387 -17.81 7.96 -10.94
C PRO A 387 -17.32 7.65 -9.53
N GLU A 388 -16.44 8.49 -8.98
CA GLU A 388 -16.01 8.35 -7.60
C GLU A 388 -17.24 8.38 -6.67
N PRO A 389 -17.37 7.43 -5.73
CA PRO A 389 -18.52 7.37 -4.84
C PRO A 389 -18.61 8.62 -3.97
N LYS A 390 -19.83 9.11 -3.75
CA LYS A 390 -20.06 10.31 -2.92
C LYS A 390 -19.56 10.08 -1.48
N LEU A 391 -18.76 11.01 -0.99
CA LEU A 391 -18.21 10.95 0.37
C LEU A 391 -19.30 11.24 1.41
N ASN A 392 -19.55 10.27 2.29
CA ASN A 392 -20.37 10.45 3.50
C ASN A 392 -19.63 11.30 4.56
N LEU A 393 -20.32 11.65 5.66
CA LEU A 393 -19.76 12.52 6.70
C LEU A 393 -18.45 11.96 7.29
N GLN A 394 -18.43 10.67 7.60
CA GLN A 394 -17.25 9.97 8.14
C GLN A 394 -16.05 10.10 7.21
N LYS A 395 -16.22 9.77 5.93
CA LYS A 395 -15.15 9.87 4.93
C LYS A 395 -14.66 11.30 4.75
N ARG A 396 -15.54 12.30 4.86
CA ARG A 396 -15.14 13.73 4.82
C ARG A 396 -14.28 14.13 6.02
N ILE A 397 -14.65 13.69 7.22
CA ILE A 397 -13.88 13.95 8.45
C ILE A 397 -12.51 13.27 8.35
N SER A 398 -12.48 11.97 8.03
CA SER A 398 -11.26 11.20 7.86
C SER A 398 -10.34 11.82 6.80
N LYS A 399 -10.88 12.26 5.66
CA LYS A 399 -10.10 12.97 4.62
C LYS A 399 -9.50 14.29 5.11
N ARG A 400 -10.24 15.08 5.91
CA ARG A 400 -9.71 16.33 6.47
C ARG A 400 -8.60 16.08 7.48
N ILE A 401 -8.77 15.11 8.38
CA ILE A 401 -7.74 14.73 9.36
C ILE A 401 -6.53 14.17 8.63
N GLY A 402 -6.72 13.31 7.63
CA GLY A 402 -5.66 12.80 6.76
C GLY A 402 -4.84 13.92 6.14
N HIS A 403 -5.49 14.90 5.50
CA HIS A 403 -4.79 16.05 4.92
C HIS A 403 -4.00 16.89 5.95
N ALA A 404 -4.50 17.00 7.19
CA ALA A 404 -3.77 17.68 8.25
C ALA A 404 -2.50 16.90 8.64
N VAL A 405 -2.59 15.58 8.82
CA VAL A 405 -1.50 14.69 9.21
C VAL A 405 -0.45 14.54 8.10
N GLU A 406 -0.89 14.49 6.84
CA GLU A 406 -0.03 14.41 5.65
C GLU A 406 0.79 15.69 5.42
N SER A 407 0.40 16.81 6.05
CA SER A 407 1.04 18.10 5.84
C SER A 407 2.49 18.13 6.35
N THR A 408 3.34 18.87 5.65
CA THR A 408 4.73 19.09 6.09
C THR A 408 4.79 19.79 7.46
N LEU A 409 3.82 20.66 7.76
CA LEU A 409 3.72 21.31 9.06
C LEU A 409 3.50 20.29 10.19
N ALA A 410 2.66 19.28 9.98
CA ALA A 410 2.42 18.25 10.98
C ALA A 410 3.70 17.45 11.31
N SER A 411 4.56 17.17 10.32
CA SER A 411 5.86 16.53 10.57
C SER A 411 6.79 17.38 11.45
N TYR A 412 6.79 18.70 11.27
CA TYR A 412 7.56 19.61 12.14
C TYR A 412 7.00 19.60 13.56
N MET A 413 5.68 19.69 13.70
CA MET A 413 5.02 19.66 14.99
C MET A 413 5.31 18.35 15.72
N ALA A 414 5.25 17.21 15.04
CA ALA A 414 5.53 15.91 15.64
C ALA A 414 6.96 15.81 16.20
N VAL A 415 7.98 16.18 15.42
CA VAL A 415 9.38 16.17 15.86
C VAL A 415 9.60 17.18 16.99
N SER A 416 8.98 18.35 16.92
CA SER A 416 9.08 19.38 17.95
C SER A 416 8.43 18.94 19.27
N SER A 417 7.26 18.30 19.20
CA SER A 417 6.56 17.72 20.35
C SER A 417 7.41 16.67 21.05
N VAL A 418 8.02 15.75 20.30
CA VAL A 418 8.94 14.75 20.87
C VAL A 418 10.17 15.44 21.49
N GLY A 419 10.73 16.45 20.84
CA GLY A 419 11.84 17.23 21.41
C GLY A 419 11.48 17.89 22.75
N ILE A 420 10.29 18.45 22.87
CA ILE A 420 9.78 19.03 24.13
C ILE A 420 9.61 17.94 25.20
N LEU A 421 8.99 16.81 24.86
CA LEU A 421 8.82 15.69 25.79
C LEU A 421 10.16 15.17 26.31
N LEU A 422 11.15 15.02 25.43
CA LEU A 422 12.51 14.60 25.81
C LEU A 422 13.20 15.58 26.75
N ILE A 423 13.03 16.89 26.54
CA ILE A 423 13.57 17.92 27.43
C ILE A 423 12.93 17.81 28.82
N ILE A 424 11.60 17.66 28.87
CA ILE A 424 10.87 17.54 30.14
C ILE A 424 11.25 16.25 30.88
N ALA A 425 11.28 15.11 30.19
CA ALA A 425 11.68 13.83 30.78
C ALA A 425 13.13 13.85 31.29
N SER A 426 14.04 14.51 30.55
CA SER A 426 15.42 14.70 30.99
C SER A 426 15.51 15.58 32.24
N ALA A 427 14.69 16.64 32.33
CA ALA A 427 14.58 17.46 33.54
C ALA A 427 14.01 16.68 34.74
N MET A 428 13.14 15.71 34.47
CA MET A 428 12.60 14.75 35.45
C MET A 428 13.53 13.54 35.70
N GLN A 429 14.76 13.57 35.18
CA GLN A 429 15.78 12.53 35.35
C GLN A 429 15.30 11.13 34.92
N TRP A 430 14.42 11.05 33.92
CA TRP A 430 13.88 9.77 33.42
C TRP A 430 13.21 8.91 34.51
N SER A 431 12.54 9.55 35.47
CA SER A 431 11.65 8.86 36.42
C SER A 431 10.48 8.19 35.71
N GLU A 432 9.80 7.25 36.39
CA GLU A 432 8.59 6.59 35.88
C GLU A 432 7.55 7.61 35.39
N THR A 433 7.28 8.64 36.17
CA THR A 433 6.37 9.73 35.76
C THR A 433 6.88 10.48 34.52
N GLY A 434 8.19 10.73 34.40
CA GLY A 434 8.77 11.39 33.23
C GLY A 434 8.70 10.54 31.96
N GLN A 435 8.83 9.22 32.10
CA GLN A 435 8.66 8.25 31.03
C GLN A 435 7.20 8.10 30.62
N LEU A 436 6.28 7.95 31.59
CA LEU A 436 4.83 7.90 31.34
C LEU A 436 4.31 9.19 30.68
N LEU A 437 4.89 10.35 30.99
CA LEU A 437 4.58 11.62 30.32
C LEU A 437 4.96 11.61 28.83
N CYS A 438 6.03 10.89 28.46
CA CYS A 438 6.39 10.69 27.05
C CYS A 438 5.46 9.68 26.38
N ASN A 439 5.17 8.58 27.08
CA ASN A 439 4.51 7.41 26.52
C ASN A 439 2.99 7.61 26.38
N THR A 440 2.33 8.07 27.43
CA THR A 440 0.86 8.17 27.47
C THR A 440 0.28 9.08 26.38
N PRO A 441 0.77 10.32 26.19
CA PRO A 441 0.24 11.18 25.14
C PRO A 441 0.55 10.65 23.75
N THR A 442 1.73 10.07 23.52
CA THR A 442 2.12 9.57 22.20
C THR A 442 1.28 8.36 21.79
N MET A 443 1.05 7.40 22.71
CA MET A 443 0.16 6.26 22.46
C MET A 443 -1.29 6.68 22.21
N ILE A 444 -1.82 7.62 23.00
CA ILE A 444 -3.20 8.13 22.80
C ILE A 444 -3.35 8.76 21.40
N PHE A 445 -2.35 9.53 20.97
CA PHE A 445 -2.36 10.10 19.63
C PHE A 445 -2.19 9.04 18.54
N GLU A 446 -1.32 8.05 18.76
CA GLU A 446 -1.10 6.95 17.82
C GLU A 446 -2.38 6.14 17.59
N GLY A 447 -3.07 5.72 18.65
CA GLY A 447 -4.37 5.02 18.56
C GLY A 447 -5.42 5.85 17.81
N PHE A 448 -5.57 7.13 18.17
CA PHE A 448 -6.48 8.05 17.48
C PHE A 448 -6.19 8.14 15.97
N LEU A 449 -4.91 8.30 15.61
CA LEU A 449 -4.48 8.38 14.24
C LEU A 449 -4.74 7.06 13.52
N LEU A 450 -4.44 5.93 14.13
CA LEU A 450 -4.62 4.60 13.54
C LEU A 450 -6.10 4.34 13.18
N LEU A 451 -7.04 4.64 14.07
CA LEU A 451 -8.49 4.54 13.79
C LEU A 451 -8.93 5.45 12.65
N THR A 452 -8.50 6.71 12.68
CA THR A 452 -8.88 7.70 11.66
C THR A 452 -8.30 7.35 10.29
N LEU A 453 -7.07 6.83 10.28
CA LEU A 453 -6.31 6.50 9.08
C LEU A 453 -6.73 5.16 8.48
N LEU A 454 -7.30 4.23 9.25
CA LEU A 454 -7.86 2.98 8.73
C LEU A 454 -8.94 3.25 7.68
N GLU A 455 -9.88 4.17 7.95
CA GLU A 455 -10.91 4.56 6.98
C GLU A 455 -10.32 5.30 5.77
N ALA A 456 -9.38 6.23 6.00
CA ALA A 456 -8.72 6.95 4.92
C ALA A 456 -8.00 5.98 3.98
N HIS A 457 -7.40 4.93 4.55
CA HIS A 457 -6.68 3.92 3.81
C HIS A 457 -7.63 3.00 3.02
N ASN A 458 -8.71 2.53 3.64
CA ASN A 458 -9.75 1.76 2.94
C ASN A 458 -10.29 2.54 1.74
N LEU A 459 -10.54 3.85 1.90
CA LEU A 459 -10.99 4.72 0.82
C LEU A 459 -9.94 4.85 -0.30
N ALA A 460 -8.66 4.99 0.05
CA ALA A 460 -7.57 5.10 -0.92
C ALA A 460 -7.39 3.79 -1.71
N ASP A 461 -7.50 2.65 -1.04
CA ASP A 461 -7.41 1.34 -1.67
C ASP A 461 -8.60 1.06 -2.59
N ASP A 462 -9.82 1.40 -2.18
CA ASP A 462 -11.02 1.32 -3.04
C ASP A 462 -10.86 2.17 -4.30
N LYS A 463 -10.39 3.42 -4.15
CA LYS A 463 -10.09 4.30 -5.29
C LYS A 463 -9.03 3.68 -6.21
N LYS A 464 -7.98 3.09 -5.65
CA LYS A 464 -6.93 2.43 -6.42
C LYS A 464 -7.49 1.25 -7.20
N ARG A 465 -8.35 0.42 -6.61
CA ARG A 465 -9.02 -0.70 -7.29
C ARG A 465 -9.83 -0.23 -8.50
N LEU A 466 -10.67 0.79 -8.33
CA LEU A 466 -11.45 1.37 -9.43
C LEU A 466 -10.57 1.83 -10.60
N ILE A 467 -9.45 2.51 -10.31
CA ILE A 467 -8.50 2.94 -11.35
C ILE A 467 -7.95 1.74 -12.13
N TYR A 468 -7.57 0.66 -11.44
CA TYR A 468 -7.03 -0.53 -12.10
C TYR A 468 -8.07 -1.31 -12.88
N ASP A 469 -9.30 -1.39 -12.38
CA ASP A 469 -10.42 -2.01 -13.09
C ASP A 469 -10.75 -1.22 -14.36
N ASP A 470 -10.70 0.12 -14.32
CA ASP A 470 -10.91 0.97 -15.49
C ASP A 470 -9.76 0.83 -16.52
N ILE A 471 -8.51 0.64 -16.07
CA ILE A 471 -7.39 0.31 -16.97
C ILE A 471 -7.59 -1.07 -17.59
N LEU A 472 -7.96 -2.08 -16.80
CA LEU A 472 -8.21 -3.44 -17.27
C LEU A 472 -9.34 -3.46 -18.30
N ASN A 473 -10.46 -2.79 -18.02
CA ASN A 473 -11.59 -2.68 -18.93
C ASN A 473 -11.16 -2.08 -20.28
N ARG A 474 -10.40 -0.97 -20.26
CA ARG A 474 -9.83 -0.39 -21.49
C ARG A 474 -8.95 -1.36 -22.26
N ARG A 475 -8.11 -2.14 -21.57
CA ARG A 475 -7.26 -3.15 -22.24
C ARG A 475 -8.07 -4.29 -22.82
N LEU A 476 -9.08 -4.80 -22.10
CA LEU A 476 -9.99 -5.84 -22.60
C LEU A 476 -10.75 -5.38 -23.84
N VAL A 477 -11.23 -4.14 -23.85
CA VAL A 477 -11.91 -3.56 -25.03
C VAL A 477 -10.93 -3.40 -26.20
N LEU A 478 -9.71 -2.90 -25.98
CA LEU A 478 -8.72 -2.80 -27.05
C LEU A 478 -8.35 -4.17 -27.64
N ASP A 479 -8.09 -5.16 -26.78
CA ASP A 479 -7.75 -6.52 -27.19
C ASP A 479 -8.88 -7.16 -28.02
N LYS A 480 -10.13 -6.98 -27.58
CA LYS A 480 -11.33 -7.42 -28.33
C LYS A 480 -11.33 -6.90 -29.77
N HIS A 481 -10.98 -5.63 -29.97
CA HIS A 481 -10.99 -5.04 -31.31
C HIS A 481 -9.78 -5.48 -32.16
N LEU A 482 -8.65 -5.78 -31.53
CA LEU A 482 -7.43 -6.22 -32.22
C LEU A 482 -7.41 -7.72 -32.56
N ALA A 483 -8.08 -8.55 -31.76
CA ALA A 483 -8.09 -10.01 -31.94
C ALA A 483 -8.68 -10.47 -33.29
N ALA A 484 -9.50 -9.67 -33.96
CA ALA A 484 -10.07 -10.01 -35.28
C ALA A 484 -9.16 -9.71 -36.48
N GLY A 485 -8.03 -9.00 -36.28
CA GLY A 485 -7.08 -8.72 -37.36
C GLY A 485 -6.04 -9.82 -37.58
N GLY A 486 -6.08 -10.92 -36.80
CA GLY A 486 -5.37 -12.15 -37.11
C GLY A 486 -6.27 -13.05 -37.97
N GLU A 487 -5.74 -13.60 -39.07
CA GLU A 487 -6.45 -14.39 -40.08
C GLU A 487 -7.15 -15.68 -39.59
N ASP A 488 -7.35 -15.90 -38.29
CA ASP A 488 -7.97 -17.10 -37.70
C ASP A 488 -9.37 -16.83 -37.11
N SER A 489 -10.21 -16.06 -37.80
CA SER A 489 -11.61 -15.84 -37.39
C SER A 489 -12.56 -17.02 -37.67
N ASP A 490 -12.06 -18.17 -38.15
CA ASP A 490 -12.88 -19.38 -38.42
C ASP A 490 -12.85 -20.44 -37.30
N ALA A 491 -12.20 -20.18 -36.16
CA ALA A 491 -12.05 -21.18 -35.10
C ALA A 491 -12.65 -20.77 -33.75
N PHE A 492 -13.94 -20.38 -33.70
CA PHE A 492 -14.89 -20.73 -32.61
C PHE A 492 -16.27 -20.10 -32.86
N SER A 493 -17.02 -20.62 -33.85
CA SER A 493 -18.46 -20.41 -33.91
C SER A 493 -19.17 -21.41 -32.99
N LEU A 494 -19.16 -21.16 -31.69
CA LEU A 494 -20.11 -21.83 -30.80
C LEU A 494 -21.43 -21.08 -30.82
N ASN A 495 -22.42 -21.77 -31.40
CA ASN A 495 -23.85 -21.49 -31.45
C ASN A 495 -24.34 -20.34 -30.56
N GLU A 496 -24.86 -19.35 -31.25
CA GLU A 496 -25.89 -18.41 -30.82
C GLU A 496 -27.02 -19.14 -30.07
N LYS A 497 -27.14 -18.87 -28.77
CA LYS A 497 -28.41 -18.68 -28.05
C LYS A 497 -28.15 -18.14 -26.65
N ASP A 498 -28.95 -17.14 -26.32
CA ASP A 498 -29.16 -16.51 -25.02
C ASP A 498 -28.24 -15.37 -24.60
N GLY A 499 -28.78 -14.16 -24.78
CA GLY A 499 -28.79 -13.16 -23.72
C GLY A 499 -27.67 -12.14 -23.78
N MET A 500 -28.04 -10.92 -24.18
CA MET A 500 -27.26 -9.71 -23.90
C MET A 500 -27.19 -9.54 -22.37
N TYR A 501 -26.10 -10.00 -21.74
CA TYR A 501 -25.86 -9.75 -20.32
C TYR A 501 -25.10 -8.43 -20.16
N VAL A 502 -25.84 -7.37 -19.85
CA VAL A 502 -25.31 -6.22 -19.13
C VAL A 502 -25.08 -6.70 -17.69
N GLN A 503 -23.86 -7.09 -17.34
CA GLN A 503 -23.53 -7.46 -15.96
C GLN A 503 -23.18 -6.21 -15.15
N THR A 504 -24.09 -5.88 -14.23
CA THR A 504 -23.92 -4.97 -13.10
C THR A 504 -22.85 -5.50 -12.15
N PHE A 505 -21.91 -4.65 -11.75
CA PHE A 505 -20.96 -4.95 -10.68
C PHE A 505 -21.62 -4.70 -9.32
N GLN A 506 -21.50 -5.67 -8.41
CA GLN A 506 -21.91 -5.54 -7.02
C GLN A 506 -20.76 -4.97 -6.19
N VAL A 507 -20.93 -3.75 -5.70
CA VAL A 507 -20.04 -3.15 -4.69
C VAL A 507 -20.87 -2.91 -3.44
N ASN A 508 -20.49 -3.53 -2.31
CA ASN A 508 -21.14 -3.39 -1.01
C ASN A 508 -22.64 -3.79 -0.94
N GLY A 509 -23.09 -4.73 -1.77
CA GLY A 509 -24.44 -5.30 -1.66
C GLY A 509 -25.59 -4.37 -2.05
N VAL A 510 -25.33 -3.32 -2.84
CA VAL A 510 -26.37 -2.43 -3.38
C VAL A 510 -26.28 -2.41 -4.91
N ASP A 511 -27.40 -2.71 -5.56
CA ASP A 511 -27.55 -2.63 -7.02
C ASP A 511 -27.54 -1.16 -7.49
N VAL A 512 -26.71 -0.84 -8.48
CA VAL A 512 -26.72 0.46 -9.17
C VAL A 512 -27.23 0.24 -10.59
N GLU A 513 -28.49 0.60 -10.84
CA GLU A 513 -29.05 0.66 -12.18
C GLU A 513 -28.50 1.87 -12.95
N MET A 514 -27.92 1.65 -14.14
CA MET A 514 -27.61 2.72 -15.08
C MET A 514 -28.87 3.05 -15.89
N GLY A 515 -29.27 4.32 -15.84
CA GLY A 515 -30.47 4.84 -16.50
C GLY A 515 -30.51 4.55 -18.00
N ARG A 516 -31.71 4.22 -18.50
CA ARG A 516 -32.01 4.01 -19.92
C ARG A 516 -31.86 5.32 -20.71
N PRO A 517 -31.45 5.26 -22.00
CA PRO A 517 -31.47 6.42 -22.86
C PRO A 517 -32.92 6.81 -23.21
N LEU A 518 -33.17 8.12 -23.30
CA LEU A 518 -34.24 8.69 -24.14
C LEU A 518 -33.65 9.04 -25.50
#